data_AF-A0A0S8ADA3-F1
#
_entry.id   AF-A0A0S8ADA3-F1
#
_cell.length_a   1.000
_cell.length_b   1.000
_cell.length_c   1.000
_cell.angle_alpha   90.00
_cell.angle_beta   90.00
_cell.angle_gamma   90.00
#
_symmetry.space_group_name_H-M   'P 1'
#
loop_
_entity.id
_entity.type
_entity.pdbx_description
1 polymer ?
#
loop_
_entity_poly.entity_id
_entity_poly.type
_entity_poly.pdbx_seq_one_letter_code
_entity_poly.pdbx_strand_id
1 'polypeptide(L)'
;MESSLVKRRKITLLFLLGVGLPSLVLSYLAFRGIRNELALTEQRRLDEHRALSRLVSDTIASEIAAAEQALDHSLTGDDSAGSIDPTRALAALKQQQPLIDEVFYVDGAGTIQLPAADLLYHPDGSRTSQAAHSWPAAAAAQWRNAQQQEFQQRRYREAQASYRRTFTTVSDPVLRGEALVAVARVQRKAGQLEAALTSCESLINEYGDVRTMAGLPVGPIAYFERGALLLARGDTTAALDAFLQLYQGLVSGEWMLERGQYRFFAGQAADSIDTIAQRSVGIALDSYRDSLATLKEREAEREERTERLLLFQDATAQDLRTRVLAESEGAAPRGGRFTLESAGQMYLVSLFDRERGDAGTWGLLLDAGVLS
;
A
#
# COMPACT_ATOMS: atom_id res chain seq x y z
N MET A 1 26.72 -97.39 18.99
CA MET A 1 25.88 -96.18 19.13
C MET A 1 26.09 -95.14 18.01
N GLU A 2 27.09 -95.28 17.13
CA GLU A 2 27.35 -94.29 16.07
C GLU A 2 26.38 -94.34 14.86
N SER A 3 25.75 -95.48 14.58
CA SER A 3 24.88 -95.62 13.39
C SER A 3 23.52 -94.91 13.49
N SER A 4 23.04 -94.58 14.70
CA SER A 4 21.77 -93.83 14.90
C SER A 4 21.92 -92.32 14.71
N LEU A 5 23.12 -91.78 14.99
CA LEU A 5 23.45 -90.36 14.78
C LEU A 5 23.55 -90.01 13.30
N VAL A 6 24.09 -90.92 12.48
CA VAL A 6 24.20 -90.74 11.03
C VAL A 6 22.82 -90.74 10.36
N LYS A 7 21.91 -91.63 10.78
CA LYS A 7 20.52 -91.65 10.26
C LYS A 7 19.72 -90.41 10.66
N ARG A 8 19.85 -89.93 11.90
CA ARG A 8 19.19 -88.68 12.34
C ARG A 8 19.71 -87.48 11.56
N ARG A 9 21.03 -87.34 11.38
CA ARG A 9 21.63 -86.28 10.54
C ARG A 9 21.11 -86.32 9.10
N LYS A 10 20.94 -87.50 8.50
CA LYS A 10 20.45 -87.63 7.11
C LYS A 10 18.99 -87.20 6.96
N ILE A 11 18.12 -87.53 7.94
CA ILE A 11 16.72 -87.10 7.95
C ILE A 11 16.62 -85.59 8.18
N THR A 12 17.38 -85.02 9.12
CA THR A 12 17.41 -83.57 9.35
C THR A 12 17.88 -82.81 8.12
N LEU A 13 18.88 -83.33 7.40
CA LEU A 13 19.41 -82.71 6.18
C LEU A 13 18.39 -82.75 5.04
N LEU A 14 17.68 -83.87 4.85
CA LEU A 14 16.59 -83.98 3.86
C LEU A 14 15.42 -83.04 4.18
N PHE A 15 15.06 -82.87 5.45
CA PHE A 15 14.02 -81.93 5.86
C PHE A 15 14.42 -80.48 5.59
N LEU A 16 15.67 -80.12 5.94
CA LEU A 16 16.18 -78.77 5.72
C LEU A 16 16.31 -78.44 4.22
N LEU A 17 16.69 -79.43 3.40
CA LEU A 17 16.75 -79.29 1.95
C LEU A 17 15.35 -79.23 1.30
N GLY A 18 14.42 -80.09 1.73
CA GLY A 18 13.10 -80.22 1.13
C GLY A 18 12.10 -79.13 1.56
N VAL A 19 12.21 -78.62 2.79
CA VAL A 19 11.30 -77.60 3.33
C VAL A 19 12.00 -76.27 3.56
N GLY A 20 13.21 -76.29 4.11
CA GLY A 20 13.96 -75.06 4.43
C GLY A 20 14.37 -74.27 3.20
N LEU A 21 14.90 -74.95 2.17
CA LEU A 21 15.39 -74.29 0.96
C LEU A 21 14.25 -73.62 0.15
N PRO A 22 13.11 -74.28 -0.12
CA PRO A 22 11.96 -73.62 -0.76
C PRO A 22 11.40 -72.46 0.07
N SER A 23 11.36 -72.58 1.41
CA SER A 23 10.88 -71.50 2.28
C SER A 23 11.79 -70.27 2.26
N LEU A 24 13.11 -70.45 2.20
CA LEU A 24 14.07 -69.37 2.02
C LEU A 24 13.92 -68.70 0.65
N VAL A 25 13.73 -69.48 -0.41
CA VAL A 25 13.48 -68.95 -1.76
C VAL A 25 12.19 -68.14 -1.78
N LEU A 26 11.11 -68.64 -1.17
CA LEU A 26 9.84 -67.91 -1.06
C LEU A 26 10.00 -66.61 -0.26
N SER A 27 10.71 -66.64 0.87
CA SER A 27 10.97 -65.46 1.69
C SER A 27 11.79 -64.41 0.92
N TYR A 28 12.81 -64.83 0.16
CA TYR A 28 13.60 -63.94 -0.69
C TYR A 28 12.77 -63.34 -1.83
N LEU A 29 11.92 -64.13 -2.48
CA LEU A 29 11.03 -63.65 -3.53
C LEU A 29 10.00 -62.64 -2.98
N ALA A 30 9.42 -62.90 -1.82
CA ALA A 30 8.51 -61.98 -1.14
C ALA A 30 9.22 -60.66 -0.78
N PHE A 31 10.43 -60.74 -0.21
CA PHE A 31 11.24 -59.56 0.10
C PHE A 31 11.60 -58.74 -1.15
N ARG A 32 11.97 -59.43 -2.25
CA ARG A 32 12.24 -58.78 -3.54
C ARG A 32 10.99 -58.12 -4.11
N GLY A 33 9.82 -58.74 -3.97
CA GLY A 33 8.52 -58.19 -4.34
C GLY A 33 8.24 -56.87 -3.62
N ILE A 34 8.36 -56.87 -2.29
CA ILE A 34 8.16 -55.66 -1.45
C ILE A 34 9.12 -54.54 -1.86
N ARG A 35 10.40 -54.84 -2.10
CA ARG A 35 11.37 -53.82 -2.54
C ARG A 35 11.01 -53.21 -3.90
N ASN A 36 10.49 -54.03 -4.82
CA ASN A 36 10.09 -53.55 -6.15
C ASN A 36 8.81 -52.70 -6.07
N GLU A 37 7.83 -53.12 -5.26
CA GLU A 37 6.62 -52.34 -5.01
C GLU A 37 6.96 -50.99 -4.35
N LEU A 38 7.86 -50.98 -3.36
CA LEU A 38 8.30 -49.76 -2.71
C LEU A 38 8.96 -48.78 -3.71
N ALA A 39 9.83 -49.30 -4.58
CA ALA A 39 10.46 -48.50 -5.63
C ALA A 39 9.42 -47.93 -6.63
N LEU A 40 8.43 -48.73 -7.02
CA LEU A 40 7.34 -48.28 -7.90
C LEU A 40 6.45 -47.23 -7.23
N THR A 41 6.14 -47.36 -5.93
CA THR A 41 5.35 -46.36 -5.20
C THR A 41 6.09 -45.05 -5.02
N GLU A 42 7.40 -45.09 -4.77
CA GLU A 42 8.21 -43.88 -4.64
C GLU A 42 8.32 -43.15 -5.98
N GLN A 43 8.50 -43.89 -7.08
CA GLN A 43 8.48 -43.31 -8.42
C GLN A 43 7.13 -42.68 -8.76
N ARG A 44 6.01 -43.35 -8.44
CA ARG A 44 4.67 -42.78 -8.65
C ARG A 44 4.47 -41.49 -7.86
N ARG A 45 4.90 -41.44 -6.59
CA ARG A 45 4.84 -40.23 -5.77
C ARG A 45 5.65 -39.09 -6.38
N LEU A 46 6.87 -39.35 -6.85
CA LEU A 46 7.70 -38.34 -7.50
C LEU A 46 7.08 -37.83 -8.81
N ASP A 47 6.49 -38.73 -9.61
CA ASP A 47 5.84 -38.35 -10.86
C ASP A 47 4.53 -37.58 -10.61
N GLU A 48 3.76 -37.94 -9.57
CA GLU A 48 2.60 -37.17 -9.10
C GLU A 48 3.01 -35.78 -8.62
N HIS A 49 4.07 -35.66 -7.80
CA HIS A 49 4.60 -34.36 -7.36
C HIS A 49 5.06 -33.51 -8.55
N ARG A 50 5.77 -34.10 -9.53
CA ARG A 50 6.18 -33.38 -10.75
C ARG A 50 4.99 -32.93 -11.60
N ALA A 51 3.96 -33.76 -11.74
CA ALA A 51 2.75 -33.42 -12.47
C ALA A 51 2.01 -32.27 -11.79
N LEU A 52 1.88 -32.31 -10.46
CA LEU A 52 1.29 -31.23 -9.67
C LEU A 52 2.11 -29.94 -9.77
N SER A 53 3.44 -30.00 -9.64
CA SER A 53 4.30 -28.83 -9.80
C SER A 53 4.17 -28.20 -11.20
N ARG A 54 4.10 -29.01 -12.26
CA ARG A 54 3.86 -28.49 -13.62
C ARG A 54 2.50 -27.83 -13.75
N LEU A 55 1.43 -28.48 -13.25
CA LEU A 55 0.09 -27.91 -13.29
C LEU A 55 0.04 -26.56 -12.57
N VAL A 56 0.68 -26.44 -11.40
CA VAL A 56 0.77 -25.17 -10.65
C VAL A 56 1.58 -24.15 -11.45
N SER A 57 2.74 -24.52 -11.99
CA SER A 57 3.56 -23.60 -12.81
C SER A 57 2.85 -23.12 -14.07
N ASP A 58 2.14 -24.00 -14.78
CA ASP A 58 1.39 -23.66 -15.99
C ASP A 58 0.20 -22.74 -15.65
N THR A 59 -0.48 -23.00 -14.53
CA THR A 59 -1.58 -22.16 -14.02
C THR A 59 -1.07 -20.76 -13.67
N ILE A 60 -0.01 -20.67 -12.88
CA ILE A 60 0.61 -19.39 -12.52
C ILE A 60 1.08 -18.65 -13.79
N ALA A 61 1.72 -19.35 -14.73
CA ALA A 61 2.17 -18.75 -15.97
C ALA A 61 1.02 -18.22 -16.83
N SER A 62 -0.13 -18.90 -16.84
CA SER A 62 -1.33 -18.45 -17.56
C SER A 62 -2.02 -17.27 -16.88
N GLU A 63 -2.09 -17.25 -15.55
CA GLU A 63 -2.68 -16.13 -14.79
C GLU A 63 -1.82 -14.87 -14.94
N ILE A 64 -0.48 -15.02 -14.88
CA ILE A 64 0.43 -13.93 -15.20
C ILE A 64 0.15 -13.45 -16.62
N ALA A 65 0.20 -14.33 -17.63
CA ALA A 65 -0.04 -13.94 -19.03
C ALA A 65 -1.39 -13.24 -19.25
N ALA A 66 -2.44 -13.62 -18.52
CA ALA A 66 -3.74 -12.96 -18.56
C ALA A 66 -3.68 -11.53 -17.98
N ALA A 67 -2.99 -11.34 -16.84
CA ALA A 67 -2.74 -10.02 -16.26
C ALA A 67 -1.92 -9.12 -17.18
N GLU A 68 -0.89 -9.67 -17.84
CA GLU A 68 -0.06 -8.99 -18.83
C GLU A 68 -0.90 -8.50 -20.02
N GLN A 69 -1.73 -9.39 -20.57
CA GLN A 69 -2.63 -9.07 -21.68
C GLN A 69 -3.69 -8.03 -21.28
N ALA A 70 -4.20 -8.10 -20.05
CA ALA A 70 -5.17 -7.13 -19.53
C ALA A 70 -4.57 -5.73 -19.34
N LEU A 71 -3.29 -5.65 -18.93
CA LEU A 71 -2.54 -4.40 -18.91
C LEU A 71 -2.34 -3.85 -20.31
N ASP A 72 -1.87 -4.66 -21.27
CA ASP A 72 -1.67 -4.23 -22.66
C ASP A 72 -2.98 -3.72 -23.28
N HIS A 73 -4.10 -4.40 -23.03
CA HIS A 73 -5.40 -3.96 -23.50
C HIS A 73 -5.83 -2.62 -22.90
N SER A 74 -5.56 -2.42 -21.59
CA SER A 74 -5.86 -1.18 -20.88
C SER A 74 -4.98 -0.01 -21.38
N LEU A 75 -3.73 -0.27 -21.76
CA LEU A 75 -2.79 0.72 -22.31
C LEU A 75 -2.95 1.00 -23.81
N THR A 76 -3.63 0.13 -24.56
CA THR A 76 -3.87 0.27 -26.02
C THR A 76 -5.29 0.75 -26.36
N GLY A 77 -6.29 0.38 -25.55
CA GLY A 77 -7.70 0.71 -25.79
C GLY A 77 -8.04 2.20 -25.66
N ASP A 78 -7.15 3.01 -25.08
CA ASP A 78 -7.43 4.39 -24.66
C ASP A 78 -7.14 5.47 -25.73
N ASP A 79 -6.51 5.10 -26.84
CA ASP A 79 -6.11 6.06 -27.88
C ASP A 79 -7.29 6.62 -28.71
N SER A 80 -8.46 5.98 -28.67
CA SER A 80 -9.48 6.20 -29.69
C SER A 80 -10.60 7.18 -29.31
N ALA A 81 -10.72 7.61 -28.05
CA ALA A 81 -11.84 8.47 -27.65
C ALA A 81 -11.58 9.31 -26.39
N GLY A 82 -10.66 10.28 -26.48
CA GLY A 82 -10.59 11.41 -25.55
C GLY A 82 -10.07 11.08 -24.14
N SER A 83 -8.78 11.32 -23.92
CA SER A 83 -8.03 11.33 -22.64
C SER A 83 -8.78 10.70 -21.45
N ILE A 84 -8.91 9.37 -21.40
CA ILE A 84 -9.21 8.74 -20.12
C ILE A 84 -7.94 8.89 -19.26
N ASP A 85 -8.14 9.20 -17.99
CA ASP A 85 -7.07 9.26 -17.02
C ASP A 85 -6.48 7.84 -16.85
N PRO A 86 -5.21 7.59 -17.24
CA PRO A 86 -4.62 6.26 -17.18
C PRO A 86 -4.64 5.69 -15.76
N THR A 87 -4.59 6.56 -14.75
CA THR A 87 -4.69 6.19 -13.33
C THR A 87 -5.95 5.40 -13.04
N ARG A 88 -7.09 5.83 -13.61
CA ARG A 88 -8.39 5.19 -13.38
C ARG A 88 -8.48 3.84 -14.07
N ALA A 89 -7.95 3.71 -15.29
CA ALA A 89 -7.91 2.44 -16.01
C ALA A 89 -7.05 1.41 -15.28
N LEU A 90 -5.87 1.84 -14.80
CA LEU A 90 -4.96 1.00 -14.01
C LEU A 90 -5.57 0.60 -12.65
N ALA A 91 -6.28 1.50 -11.98
CA ALA A 91 -6.99 1.17 -10.74
C ALA A 91 -8.11 0.13 -10.99
N ALA A 92 -8.85 0.24 -12.08
CA ALA A 92 -9.87 -0.74 -12.46
C ALA A 92 -9.24 -2.10 -12.81
N LEU A 93 -8.09 -2.11 -13.49
CA LEU A 93 -7.34 -3.32 -13.79
C LEU A 93 -6.95 -4.09 -12.52
N LYS A 94 -6.42 -3.38 -11.50
CA LYS A 94 -6.06 -3.98 -10.20
C LYS A 94 -7.27 -4.62 -9.49
N GLN A 95 -8.45 -4.01 -9.60
CA GLN A 95 -9.68 -4.60 -9.04
C GLN A 95 -10.13 -5.86 -9.79
N GLN A 96 -9.85 -5.96 -11.09
CA GLN A 96 -10.22 -7.11 -11.93
C GLN A 96 -9.21 -8.26 -11.86
N GLN A 97 -7.96 -7.96 -11.53
CA GLN A 97 -6.84 -8.92 -11.55
C GLN A 97 -6.17 -8.97 -10.17
N PRO A 98 -6.63 -9.86 -9.26
CA PRO A 98 -6.10 -9.97 -7.90
C PRO A 98 -4.60 -10.29 -7.83
N LEU A 99 -4.04 -10.88 -8.90
CA LEU A 99 -2.61 -11.18 -9.00
C LEU A 99 -1.74 -9.92 -9.12
N ILE A 100 -2.31 -8.81 -9.58
CA ILE A 100 -1.60 -7.54 -9.73
C ILE A 100 -1.62 -6.81 -8.39
N ASP A 101 -0.46 -6.72 -7.74
CA ASP A 101 -0.30 -5.84 -6.58
C ASP A 101 -0.23 -4.38 -7.02
N GLU A 102 0.64 -4.07 -7.99
CA GLU A 102 0.83 -2.70 -8.48
C GLU A 102 1.24 -2.65 -9.94
N VAL A 103 0.86 -1.58 -10.63
CA VAL A 103 1.36 -1.26 -11.98
C VAL A 103 2.38 -0.14 -11.85
N PHE A 104 3.53 -0.29 -12.49
CA PHE A 104 4.58 0.71 -12.45
C PHE A 104 5.09 1.05 -13.86
N TYR A 105 5.72 2.21 -13.96
CA TYR A 105 6.36 2.71 -15.16
C TYR A 105 7.82 3.06 -14.84
N VAL A 106 8.75 2.59 -15.67
CA VAL A 106 10.17 2.93 -15.57
C VAL A 106 10.44 3.97 -16.65
N ASP A 107 10.78 5.19 -16.25
CA ASP A 107 11.14 6.24 -17.21
C ASP A 107 12.55 6.01 -17.82
N GLY A 108 12.91 6.82 -18.82
CA GLY A 108 14.22 6.73 -19.46
C GLY A 108 15.41 7.05 -18.55
N ALA A 109 15.19 7.63 -17.37
CA ALA A 109 16.22 7.82 -16.36
C ALA A 109 16.38 6.58 -15.43
N GLY A 110 15.47 5.61 -15.53
CA GLY A 110 15.39 4.44 -14.67
C GLY A 110 14.59 4.69 -13.39
N THR A 111 13.83 5.79 -13.30
CA THR A 111 13.00 6.09 -12.14
C THR A 111 11.71 5.28 -12.23
N ILE A 112 11.39 4.58 -11.15
CA ILE A 112 10.12 3.86 -11.03
C ILE A 112 9.03 4.85 -10.61
N GLN A 113 7.94 4.90 -11.37
CA GLN A 113 6.73 5.64 -11.07
C GLN A 113 5.60 4.66 -10.79
N LEU A 114 4.79 4.96 -9.77
CA LEU A 114 3.67 4.14 -9.34
C LEU A 114 2.35 4.90 -9.60
N PRO A 115 1.89 5.00 -10.86
CA PRO A 115 0.82 5.92 -11.24
C PRO A 115 -0.53 5.60 -10.58
N ALA A 116 -0.80 4.32 -10.27
CA ALA A 116 -2.05 3.87 -9.67
C ALA A 116 -1.89 3.34 -8.23
N ALA A 117 -0.78 3.68 -7.57
CA ALA A 117 -0.55 3.25 -6.20
C ALA A 117 -1.42 4.01 -5.20
N ASP A 118 -2.13 3.23 -4.39
CA ASP A 118 -2.96 3.72 -3.29
C ASP A 118 -2.10 3.88 -2.02
N LEU A 119 -1.10 4.76 -2.11
CA LEU A 119 -0.15 5.01 -1.03
C LEU A 119 -0.82 5.76 0.12
N LEU A 120 -0.56 5.31 1.35
CA LEU A 120 -1.02 6.00 2.57
C LEU A 120 -0.34 7.37 2.72
N TYR A 121 0.92 7.46 2.31
CA TYR A 121 1.70 8.68 2.24
C TYR A 121 2.81 8.56 1.18
N HIS A 122 3.33 9.71 0.77
CA HIS A 122 4.47 9.81 -0.13
C HIS A 122 5.78 10.04 0.65
N PRO A 123 6.96 9.75 0.05
CA PRO A 123 8.24 10.10 0.65
C PRO A 123 8.34 11.60 0.91
N ASP A 124 9.00 11.98 2.00
CA ASP A 124 9.20 13.39 2.33
C ASP A 124 10.02 14.07 1.23
N GLY A 125 9.53 15.21 0.72
CA GLY A 125 10.19 15.95 -0.37
C GLY A 125 9.99 15.35 -1.77
N SER A 126 9.21 14.26 -1.92
CA SER A 126 8.88 13.71 -3.25
C SER A 126 7.99 14.65 -4.08
N ARG A 127 7.44 15.68 -3.45
CA ARG A 127 6.51 16.59 -4.08
C ARG A 127 7.29 17.69 -4.76
N THR A 128 7.16 17.72 -6.07
CA THR A 128 7.58 18.87 -6.86
C THR A 128 6.92 20.10 -6.28
N SER A 129 7.74 21.13 -6.01
CA SER A 129 7.27 22.43 -5.54
C SER A 129 6.11 22.85 -6.44
N GLN A 130 4.90 22.85 -5.87
CA GLN A 130 3.71 23.33 -6.56
C GLN A 130 4.02 24.74 -7.08
N ALA A 131 3.42 25.11 -8.23
CA ALA A 131 3.65 26.40 -8.86
C ALA A 131 3.67 27.50 -7.80
N ALA A 132 4.69 28.36 -7.81
CA ALA A 132 4.90 29.32 -6.73
C ALA A 132 3.69 30.27 -6.64
N HIS A 133 2.78 29.97 -5.72
CA HIS A 133 1.65 30.84 -5.40
C HIS A 133 2.21 32.06 -4.69
N SER A 134 1.87 33.24 -5.20
CA SER A 134 2.31 34.50 -4.62
C SER A 134 1.13 35.42 -4.38
N TRP A 135 1.13 36.05 -3.21
CA TRP A 135 0.11 37.03 -2.88
C TRP A 135 0.20 38.24 -3.83
N PRO A 136 -0.93 38.69 -4.39
CA PRO A 136 -0.98 39.99 -5.06
C PRO A 136 -0.47 41.10 -4.13
N ALA A 137 0.26 42.09 -4.64
CA ALA A 137 0.96 43.08 -3.79
C ALA A 137 0.08 43.75 -2.72
N ALA A 138 -1.17 44.10 -3.08
CA ALA A 138 -2.14 44.67 -2.15
C ALA A 138 -2.56 43.67 -1.05
N ALA A 139 -2.83 42.42 -1.42
CA ALA A 139 -3.15 41.34 -0.49
C ALA A 139 -1.95 40.99 0.40
N ALA A 140 -0.72 40.99 -0.14
CA ALA A 140 0.50 40.73 0.60
C ALA A 140 0.76 41.78 1.70
N ALA A 141 0.44 43.04 1.45
CA ALA A 141 0.53 44.10 2.46
C ALA A 141 -0.51 43.90 3.58
N GLN A 142 -1.76 43.58 3.22
CA GLN A 142 -2.81 43.28 4.19
C GLN A 142 -2.49 42.05 5.03
N TRP A 143 -1.99 40.98 4.39
CA TRP A 143 -1.58 39.74 5.03
C TRP A 143 -0.51 39.97 6.11
N ARG A 144 0.55 40.71 5.76
CA ARG A 144 1.63 41.05 6.71
C ARG A 144 1.13 41.88 7.88
N ASN A 145 0.24 42.85 7.62
CA ASN A 145 -0.38 43.65 8.68
C ASN A 145 -1.22 42.75 9.62
N ALA A 146 -2.04 41.85 9.05
CA ALA A 146 -2.83 40.89 9.81
C ALA A 146 -1.95 39.99 10.71
N GLN A 147 -0.83 39.48 10.17
CA GLN A 147 0.15 38.71 10.94
C GLN A 147 0.75 39.52 12.08
N GLN A 148 1.10 40.80 11.84
CA GLN A 148 1.60 41.69 12.87
C GLN A 148 0.57 41.90 13.99
N GLN A 149 -0.68 42.16 13.61
CA GLN A 149 -1.80 42.33 14.54
C GLN A 149 -2.04 41.06 15.37
N GLU A 150 -1.99 39.87 14.76
CA GLU A 150 -2.18 38.58 15.43
C GLU A 150 -1.04 38.25 16.40
N PHE A 151 0.19 38.20 15.88
CA PHE A 151 1.31 37.58 16.59
C PHE A 151 2.07 38.56 17.49
N GLN A 152 2.19 39.84 17.09
CA GLN A 152 2.94 40.84 17.87
C GLN A 152 2.01 41.62 18.78
N GLN A 153 0.90 42.14 18.24
CA GLN A 153 0.04 43.09 18.96
C GLN A 153 -1.11 42.41 19.72
N ARG A 154 -1.39 41.13 19.44
CA ARG A 154 -2.54 40.38 19.99
C ARG A 154 -3.90 41.07 19.75
N ARG A 155 -4.00 41.86 18.69
CA ARG A 155 -5.23 42.58 18.28
C ARG A 155 -6.07 41.66 17.39
N TYR A 156 -6.61 40.60 17.99
CA TYR A 156 -7.24 39.50 17.22
C TYR A 156 -8.41 39.94 16.35
N ARG A 157 -9.28 40.84 16.83
CA ARG A 157 -10.41 41.35 16.02
C ARG A 157 -9.96 42.08 14.76
N GLU A 158 -8.86 42.83 14.86
CA GLU A 158 -8.33 43.57 13.72
C GLU A 158 -7.60 42.65 12.74
N ALA A 159 -6.81 41.71 13.26
CA ALA A 159 -6.20 40.67 12.44
C ALA A 159 -7.25 39.88 11.65
N GLN A 160 -8.35 39.49 12.30
CA GLN A 160 -9.47 38.80 11.67
C GLN A 160 -10.10 39.64 10.54
N ALA A 161 -10.33 40.94 10.76
CA ALA A 161 -10.87 41.82 9.74
C ALA A 161 -9.93 41.95 8.53
N SER A 162 -8.62 42.04 8.78
CA SER A 162 -7.59 42.09 7.74
C SER A 162 -7.54 40.78 6.93
N TYR A 163 -7.53 39.62 7.59
CA TYR A 163 -7.54 38.31 6.92
C TYR A 163 -8.82 38.09 6.10
N ARG A 164 -9.99 38.47 6.62
CA ARG A 164 -11.26 38.40 5.87
C ARG A 164 -11.24 39.27 4.63
N ARG A 165 -10.68 40.47 4.71
CA ARG A 165 -10.53 41.35 3.53
C ARG A 165 -9.62 40.69 2.49
N THR A 166 -8.51 40.10 2.92
CA THR A 166 -7.61 39.34 2.03
C THR A 166 -8.34 38.18 1.35
N PHE A 167 -9.11 37.38 2.11
CA PHE A 167 -9.93 36.28 1.58
C PHE A 167 -10.90 36.74 0.49
N THR A 168 -11.57 37.88 0.67
CA THR A 168 -12.51 38.42 -0.33
C THR A 168 -11.84 39.05 -1.55
N THR A 169 -10.55 39.39 -1.46
CA THR A 169 -9.82 40.10 -2.53
C THR A 169 -9.10 39.14 -3.48
N VAL A 170 -8.70 37.96 -3.00
CA VAL A 170 -7.99 36.96 -3.80
C VAL A 170 -8.96 35.97 -4.46
N SER A 171 -8.68 35.61 -5.71
CA SER A 171 -9.45 34.60 -6.45
C SER A 171 -8.79 33.22 -6.41
N ASP A 172 -7.48 33.14 -6.20
CA ASP A 172 -6.73 31.89 -6.12
C ASP A 172 -7.23 31.03 -4.93
N PRO A 173 -7.73 29.80 -5.17
CA PRO A 173 -8.23 28.90 -4.12
C PRO A 173 -7.19 28.61 -3.02
N VAL A 174 -5.91 28.48 -3.36
CA VAL A 174 -4.82 28.24 -2.40
C VAL A 174 -4.71 29.40 -1.43
N LEU A 175 -4.67 30.62 -1.96
CA LEU A 175 -4.60 31.84 -1.15
C LEU A 175 -5.88 32.06 -0.33
N ARG A 176 -7.04 31.69 -0.87
CA ARG A 176 -8.31 31.75 -0.12
C ARG A 176 -8.34 30.75 1.03
N GLY A 177 -7.96 29.50 0.79
CA GLY A 177 -7.84 28.47 1.82
C GLY A 177 -6.88 28.89 2.93
N GLU A 178 -5.68 29.37 2.57
CA GLU A 178 -4.69 29.90 3.51
C GLU A 178 -5.26 31.05 4.36
N ALA A 179 -5.97 32.00 3.74
CA ALA A 179 -6.58 33.11 4.46
C ALA A 179 -7.69 32.66 5.42
N LEU A 180 -8.50 31.69 5.01
CA LEU A 180 -9.57 31.17 5.85
C LEU A 180 -9.04 30.34 7.03
N VAL A 181 -7.94 29.60 6.86
CA VAL A 181 -7.20 28.95 7.97
C VAL A 181 -6.74 29.99 8.99
N ALA A 182 -6.18 31.12 8.53
CA ALA A 182 -5.77 32.20 9.42
C ALA A 182 -6.97 32.85 10.15
N VAL A 183 -8.12 33.02 9.47
CA VAL A 183 -9.35 33.51 10.09
C VAL A 183 -9.81 32.58 11.22
N ALA A 184 -9.90 31.27 10.97
CA ALA A 184 -10.31 30.29 11.98
C ALA A 184 -9.38 30.31 13.21
N ARG A 185 -8.06 30.33 12.98
CA ARG A 185 -7.05 30.41 14.04
C ARG A 185 -7.21 31.67 14.90
N VAL A 186 -7.42 32.83 14.28
CA VAL A 186 -7.59 34.10 15.01
C VAL A 186 -8.91 34.13 15.77
N GLN A 187 -9.99 33.60 15.19
CA GLN A 187 -11.28 33.47 15.88
C GLN A 187 -11.17 32.62 17.14
N ARG A 188 -10.47 31.48 17.07
CA ARG A 188 -10.18 30.67 18.25
C ARG A 188 -9.42 31.45 19.32
N LYS A 189 -8.34 32.14 18.94
CA LYS A 189 -7.55 32.98 19.87
C LYS A 189 -8.38 34.12 20.48
N ALA A 190 -9.38 34.61 19.77
CA ALA A 190 -10.32 35.63 20.24
C ALA A 190 -11.48 35.07 21.09
N GLY A 191 -11.54 33.74 21.32
CA GLY A 191 -12.62 33.07 22.03
C GLY A 191 -13.94 32.98 21.25
N GLN A 192 -13.93 33.25 19.94
CA GLN A 192 -15.11 33.19 19.07
C GLN A 192 -15.32 31.76 18.56
N LEU A 193 -15.59 30.81 19.46
CA LEU A 193 -15.61 29.37 19.15
C LEU A 193 -16.59 29.01 18.02
N GLU A 194 -17.83 29.50 18.07
CA GLU A 194 -18.84 29.23 17.03
C GLU A 194 -18.42 29.73 15.65
N ALA A 195 -17.87 30.96 15.59
CA ALA A 195 -17.42 31.53 14.33
C ALA A 195 -16.19 30.79 13.75
N ALA A 196 -15.33 30.26 14.63
CA ALA A 196 -14.22 29.41 14.24
C ALA A 196 -14.70 28.06 13.71
N LEU A 197 -15.70 27.44 14.33
CA LEU A 197 -16.32 26.20 13.87
C LEU A 197 -16.94 26.36 12.47
N THR A 198 -17.73 27.41 12.24
CA THR A 198 -18.27 27.71 10.91
C THR A 198 -17.16 27.89 9.87
N SER A 199 -16.05 28.53 10.24
CA SER A 199 -14.92 28.69 9.31
C SER A 199 -14.23 27.35 9.02
N CYS A 200 -14.13 26.44 9.99
CA CYS A 200 -13.62 25.09 9.79
C CYS A 200 -14.53 24.27 8.87
N GLU A 201 -15.86 24.39 9.00
CA GLU A 201 -16.81 23.74 8.10
C GLU A 201 -16.68 24.24 6.66
N SER A 202 -16.54 25.55 6.45
CA SER A 202 -16.24 26.11 5.13
C SER A 202 -14.89 25.60 4.59
N LEU A 203 -13.85 25.48 5.43
CA LEU A 203 -12.56 24.92 5.01
C LEU A 203 -12.69 23.48 4.53
N ILE A 204 -13.41 22.64 5.27
CA ILE A 204 -13.65 21.23 4.91
C ILE A 204 -14.43 21.14 3.59
N ASN A 205 -15.54 21.87 3.48
CA ASN A 205 -16.47 21.71 2.36
C ASN A 205 -15.98 22.38 1.06
N GLU A 206 -15.31 23.52 1.15
CA GLU A 206 -14.93 24.32 -0.03
C GLU A 206 -13.44 24.23 -0.38
N TYR A 207 -12.60 23.86 0.59
CA TYR A 207 -11.14 23.91 0.46
C TYR A 207 -10.45 22.62 0.96
N GLY A 208 -11.18 21.52 1.21
CA GLY A 208 -10.61 20.29 1.79
C GLY A 208 -9.42 19.73 1.01
N ASP A 209 -9.51 19.76 -0.33
CA ASP A 209 -8.47 19.27 -1.25
C ASP A 209 -7.36 20.29 -1.53
N VAL A 210 -7.53 21.53 -1.07
CA VAL A 210 -6.59 22.62 -1.32
C VAL A 210 -5.39 22.49 -0.38
N ARG A 211 -4.22 22.90 -0.88
CA ARG A 211 -2.99 23.00 -0.10
C ARG A 211 -2.70 24.43 0.29
N THR A 212 -2.19 24.60 1.50
CA THR A 212 -1.52 25.82 1.95
C THR A 212 -0.27 26.09 1.12
N MET A 213 0.24 27.32 1.16
CA MET A 213 1.52 27.65 0.51
C MET A 213 2.71 26.87 1.10
N ALA A 214 2.57 26.38 2.34
CA ALA A 214 3.54 25.50 2.99
C ALA A 214 3.42 24.03 2.54
N GLY A 215 2.51 23.71 1.61
CA GLY A 215 2.30 22.37 1.09
C GLY A 215 1.42 21.47 1.94
N LEU A 216 0.93 21.93 3.10
CA LEU A 216 0.03 21.15 3.96
C LEU A 216 -1.41 21.18 3.40
N PRO A 217 -2.12 20.05 3.32
CA PRO A 217 -3.52 20.02 2.93
C PRO A 217 -4.40 20.69 3.98
N VAL A 218 -5.37 21.47 3.53
CA VAL A 218 -6.28 22.25 4.37
C VAL A 218 -7.27 21.35 5.10
N GLY A 219 -7.75 20.28 4.47
CA GLY A 219 -8.68 19.31 5.07
C GLY A 219 -8.25 18.82 6.46
N PRO A 220 -7.08 18.16 6.61
CA PRO A 220 -6.61 17.66 7.91
C PRO A 220 -6.47 18.75 8.97
N ILE A 221 -6.00 19.95 8.58
CA ILE A 221 -5.89 21.10 9.48
C ILE A 221 -7.27 21.50 10.00
N ALA A 222 -8.26 21.60 9.11
CA ALA A 222 -9.61 22.04 9.45
C ALA A 222 -10.35 21.02 10.31
N TYR A 223 -10.25 19.73 10.00
CA TYR A 223 -10.83 18.66 10.84
C TYR A 223 -10.21 18.64 12.24
N PHE A 224 -8.88 18.74 12.34
CA PHE A 224 -8.19 18.77 13.62
C PHE A 224 -8.61 19.98 14.47
N GLU A 225 -8.62 21.18 13.87
CA GLU A 225 -9.03 22.41 14.55
C GLU A 225 -10.51 22.36 14.97
N ARG A 226 -11.39 21.78 14.15
CA ARG A 226 -12.81 21.55 14.48
C ARG A 226 -12.95 20.67 15.72
N GLY A 227 -12.26 19.54 15.78
CA GLY A 227 -12.27 18.65 16.96
C GLY A 227 -11.79 19.36 18.22
N ALA A 228 -10.69 20.11 18.11
CA ALA A 228 -10.15 20.88 19.23
C ALA A 228 -11.10 21.99 19.72
N LEU A 229 -11.79 22.68 18.81
CA LEU A 229 -12.79 23.71 19.13
C LEU A 229 -14.03 23.13 19.81
N LEU A 230 -14.54 21.98 19.33
CA LEU A 230 -15.66 21.27 19.95
C LEU A 230 -15.32 20.83 21.37
N LEU A 231 -14.11 20.32 21.56
CA LEU A 231 -13.61 19.95 22.89
C LEU A 231 -13.50 21.16 23.81
N ALA A 232 -13.00 22.30 23.31
CA ALA A 232 -12.92 23.55 24.08
C ALA A 232 -14.31 24.10 24.46
N ARG A 233 -15.34 23.80 23.68
CA ARG A 233 -16.75 24.11 23.98
C ARG A 233 -17.37 23.14 25.01
N GLY A 234 -16.70 22.02 25.31
CA GLY A 234 -17.21 20.95 26.17
C GLY A 234 -18.05 19.91 25.46
N ASP A 235 -18.11 19.95 24.12
CA ASP A 235 -18.86 19.00 23.30
C ASP A 235 -17.99 17.78 22.95
N THR A 236 -17.79 16.91 23.93
CA THR A 236 -16.87 15.77 23.83
C THR A 236 -17.27 14.75 22.76
N THR A 237 -18.58 14.55 22.56
CA THR A 237 -19.09 13.59 21.57
C THR A 237 -18.85 14.09 20.16
N ALA A 238 -19.17 15.36 19.87
CA ALA A 238 -18.89 15.93 18.55
C ALA A 238 -17.37 16.05 18.29
N ALA A 239 -16.57 16.31 19.32
CA ALA A 239 -15.11 16.32 19.20
C ALA A 239 -14.57 14.92 18.82
N LEU A 240 -15.03 13.86 19.48
CA LEU A 240 -14.68 12.47 19.14
C LEU A 240 -15.03 12.13 17.69
N ASP A 241 -16.24 12.48 17.26
CA ASP A 241 -16.69 12.29 15.88
C ASP A 241 -15.79 13.03 14.87
N ALA A 242 -15.46 14.29 15.14
CA ALA A 242 -14.56 15.07 14.27
C ALA A 242 -13.15 14.47 14.17
N PHE A 243 -12.57 13.98 15.28
CA PHE A 243 -11.26 13.33 15.25
C PHE A 243 -11.30 11.95 14.60
N LEU A 244 -12.38 11.17 14.75
CA LEU A 244 -12.55 9.93 14.02
C LEU A 244 -12.68 10.17 12.50
N GLN A 245 -13.43 11.20 12.08
CA GLN A 245 -13.54 11.58 10.67
C GLN A 245 -12.17 11.96 10.10
N LEU A 246 -11.37 12.73 10.84
CA LEU A 246 -9.98 13.02 10.46
C LEU A 246 -9.18 11.73 10.28
N TYR A 247 -9.18 10.86 11.28
CA TYR A 247 -8.38 9.64 11.27
C TYR A 247 -8.81 8.68 10.15
N GLN A 248 -10.13 8.55 9.93
CA GLN A 248 -10.68 7.79 8.82
C GLN A 248 -10.23 8.34 7.46
N GLY A 249 -10.32 9.67 7.25
CA GLY A 249 -9.88 10.31 6.01
C GLY A 249 -8.37 10.12 5.74
N LEU A 250 -7.55 10.13 6.81
CA LEU A 250 -6.12 9.86 6.72
C LEU A 250 -5.88 8.41 6.29
N VAL A 251 -6.51 7.44 6.96
CA VAL A 251 -6.39 6.00 6.65
C VAL A 251 -6.96 5.67 5.28
N SER A 252 -7.98 6.39 4.80
CA SER A 252 -8.50 6.21 3.45
C SER A 252 -7.64 6.86 2.36
N GLY A 253 -6.61 7.64 2.71
CA GLY A 253 -5.78 8.34 1.73
C GLY A 253 -6.51 9.49 1.04
N GLU A 254 -7.53 10.08 1.70
CA GLU A 254 -8.32 11.20 1.13
C GLU A 254 -7.43 12.41 0.83
N TRP A 255 -6.39 12.62 1.65
CA TRP A 255 -5.41 13.66 1.44
C TRP A 255 -4.06 13.07 1.10
N MET A 256 -3.53 13.47 -0.04
CA MET A 256 -2.16 13.13 -0.43
C MET A 256 -1.20 13.76 0.60
N LEU A 257 -0.55 12.99 1.46
CA LEU A 257 0.32 13.50 2.53
C LEU A 257 1.74 13.00 2.34
N GLU A 258 2.74 13.78 2.78
CA GLU A 258 4.09 13.26 2.96
C GLU A 258 4.16 12.45 4.27
N ARG A 259 5.11 11.53 4.37
CA ARG A 259 5.27 10.61 5.52
C ARG A 259 5.26 11.34 6.86
N GLY A 260 6.06 12.42 6.98
CA GLY A 260 6.12 13.22 8.21
C GLY A 260 4.80 13.91 8.53
N GLN A 261 4.09 14.40 7.50
CA GLN A 261 2.80 15.07 7.66
C GLN A 261 1.71 14.08 8.08
N TYR A 262 1.67 12.90 7.46
CA TYR A 262 0.73 11.82 7.79
C TYR A 262 0.88 11.42 9.26
N ARG A 263 2.10 11.06 9.69
CA ARG A 263 2.38 10.63 11.06
C ARG A 263 2.01 11.70 12.08
N PHE A 264 2.24 12.97 11.76
CA PHE A 264 1.83 14.07 12.62
C PHE A 264 0.32 14.12 12.82
N PHE A 265 -0.48 14.14 11.75
CA PHE A 265 -1.94 14.23 11.87
C PHE A 265 -2.57 12.96 12.43
N ALA A 266 -2.10 11.78 12.01
CA ALA A 266 -2.59 10.48 12.48
C ALA A 266 -2.34 10.33 13.99
N GLY A 267 -1.12 10.63 14.45
CA GLY A 267 -0.76 10.62 15.87
C GLY A 267 -1.58 11.60 16.70
N GLN A 268 -1.72 12.85 16.25
CA GLN A 268 -2.52 13.87 16.94
C GLN A 268 -4.01 13.50 17.04
N ALA A 269 -4.59 12.91 15.99
CA ALA A 269 -5.97 12.45 15.99
C ALA A 269 -6.15 11.28 16.98
N ALA A 270 -5.29 10.26 16.89
CA ALA A 270 -5.34 9.09 17.78
C ALA A 270 -5.16 9.49 19.26
N ASP A 271 -4.17 10.31 19.59
CA ASP A 271 -3.91 10.81 20.93
C ASP A 271 -5.11 11.59 21.50
N SER A 272 -5.76 12.39 20.65
CA SER A 272 -6.94 13.17 21.03
C SER A 272 -8.14 12.27 21.33
N ILE A 273 -8.37 11.24 20.50
CA ILE A 273 -9.43 10.24 20.72
C ILE A 273 -9.19 9.49 22.02
N ASP A 274 -7.97 8.97 22.23
CA ASP A 274 -7.60 8.22 23.43
C ASP A 274 -7.74 9.09 24.69
N THR A 275 -7.31 10.35 24.64
CA THR A 275 -7.46 11.31 25.75
C THR A 275 -8.92 11.56 26.12
N ILE A 276 -9.81 11.75 25.13
CA ILE A 276 -11.23 11.97 25.40
C ILE A 276 -11.87 10.68 25.93
N ALA A 277 -11.51 9.51 25.38
CA ALA A 277 -12.01 8.21 25.78
C ALA A 277 -11.61 7.80 27.19
N GLN A 278 -10.44 8.24 27.69
CA GLN A 278 -10.01 8.00 29.07
C GLN A 278 -10.74 8.87 30.10
N ARG A 279 -11.14 10.09 29.72
CA ARG A 279 -11.83 11.04 30.61
C ARG A 279 -13.34 10.81 30.70
N SER A 280 -13.89 10.13 29.70
CA SER A 280 -15.33 9.90 29.57
C SER A 280 -15.69 8.51 30.14
N VAL A 281 -16.88 8.37 30.74
CA VAL A 281 -17.39 7.09 31.25
C VAL A 281 -18.77 6.84 30.62
N GLY A 282 -18.96 5.72 29.92
CA GLY A 282 -20.27 5.30 29.41
C GLY A 282 -20.23 4.46 28.13
N ILE A 283 -21.37 3.82 27.83
CA ILE A 283 -21.58 2.84 26.72
C ILE A 283 -21.28 3.44 25.33
N ALA A 284 -21.47 4.75 25.13
CA ALA A 284 -21.20 5.38 23.84
C ALA A 284 -19.73 5.24 23.41
N LEU A 285 -18.79 5.10 24.36
CA LEU A 285 -17.35 5.03 24.09
C LEU A 285 -16.91 3.70 23.48
N ASP A 286 -17.64 2.62 23.72
CA ASP A 286 -17.26 1.30 23.22
C ASP A 286 -17.32 1.29 21.69
N SER A 287 -18.35 1.90 21.09
CA SER A 287 -18.45 2.07 19.64
C SER A 287 -17.27 2.88 19.06
N TYR A 288 -16.81 3.94 19.74
CA TYR A 288 -15.67 4.74 19.28
C TYR A 288 -14.36 3.94 19.35
N ARG A 289 -14.19 3.12 20.39
CA ARG A 289 -13.02 2.25 20.56
C ARG A 289 -12.97 1.17 19.49
N ASP A 290 -14.10 0.55 19.19
CA ASP A 290 -14.20 -0.47 18.14
C ASP A 290 -13.91 0.13 16.75
N SER A 291 -14.44 1.32 16.46
CA SER A 291 -14.12 2.04 15.23
C SER A 291 -12.64 2.40 15.15
N LEU A 292 -12.03 2.91 16.24
CA LEU A 292 -10.61 3.23 16.26
C LEU A 292 -9.74 1.99 16.09
N ALA A 293 -10.08 0.86 16.72
CA ALA A 293 -9.35 -0.40 16.59
C ALA A 293 -9.37 -0.89 15.13
N THR A 294 -10.55 -0.86 14.49
CA THR A 294 -10.72 -1.22 13.08
C THR A 294 -9.89 -0.31 12.17
N LEU A 295 -9.86 1.01 12.44
CA LEU A 295 -9.06 1.95 11.67
C LEU A 295 -7.55 1.75 11.88
N LYS A 296 -7.10 1.40 13.09
CA LYS A 296 -5.69 1.07 13.39
C LYS A 296 -5.22 -0.19 12.68
N GLU A 297 -6.06 -1.22 12.61
CA GLU A 297 -5.75 -2.45 11.85
C GLU A 297 -5.59 -2.13 10.36
N ARG A 298 -6.54 -1.37 9.78
CA ARG A 298 -6.45 -0.91 8.39
C ARG A 298 -5.25 0.01 8.14
N GLU A 299 -4.91 0.89 9.07
CA GLU A 299 -3.70 1.72 9.00
C GLU A 299 -2.46 0.84 8.91
N ALA A 300 -2.33 -0.16 9.79
CA ALA A 300 -1.16 -1.04 9.82
C ALA A 300 -0.98 -1.82 8.50
N GLU A 301 -2.06 -2.41 7.97
CA GLU A 301 -2.04 -3.10 6.67
C GLU A 301 -1.62 -2.16 5.53
N ARG A 302 -2.16 -0.93 5.51
CA ARG A 302 -1.83 0.07 4.48
C ARG A 302 -0.42 0.64 4.64
N GLU A 303 0.07 0.82 5.87
CA GLU A 303 1.43 1.28 6.14
C GLU A 303 2.43 0.22 5.67
N GLU A 304 2.21 -1.06 5.99
CA GLU A 304 3.04 -2.17 5.52
C GLU A 304 3.13 -2.20 3.99
N ARG A 305 1.97 -2.14 3.31
CA ARG A 305 1.93 -2.10 1.85
C ARG A 305 2.62 -0.86 1.28
N THR A 306 2.39 0.31 1.88
CA THR A 306 3.00 1.58 1.44
C THR A 306 4.52 1.51 1.57
N GLU A 307 5.05 1.07 2.71
CA GLU A 307 6.50 0.93 2.90
C GLU A 307 7.11 -0.09 1.94
N ARG A 308 6.42 -1.21 1.66
CA ARG A 308 6.86 -2.18 0.64
C ARG A 308 6.96 -1.54 -0.74
N LEU A 309 5.96 -0.77 -1.16
CA LEU A 309 5.95 -0.10 -2.46
C LEU A 309 6.99 1.01 -2.58
N LEU A 310 7.22 1.77 -1.50
CA LEU A 310 8.28 2.79 -1.47
C LEU A 310 9.67 2.16 -1.50
N LEU A 311 9.87 1.05 -0.77
CA LEU A 311 11.11 0.28 -0.84
C LEU A 311 11.35 -0.28 -2.25
N PHE A 312 10.30 -0.79 -2.90
CA PHE A 312 10.37 -1.19 -4.31
C PHE A 312 10.83 -0.01 -5.19
N GLN A 313 10.18 1.14 -5.06
CA GLN A 313 10.50 2.34 -5.84
C GLN A 313 11.96 2.79 -5.67
N ASP A 314 12.46 2.85 -4.44
CA ASP A 314 13.79 3.39 -4.13
C ASP A 314 14.92 2.38 -4.38
N ALA A 315 14.75 1.14 -3.92
CA ALA A 315 15.84 0.18 -3.83
C ALA A 315 15.92 -0.77 -5.03
N THR A 316 14.84 -0.94 -5.80
CA THR A 316 14.85 -1.86 -6.97
C THR A 316 15.10 -1.16 -8.29
N ALA A 317 14.97 0.18 -8.35
CA ALA A 317 15.17 0.96 -9.58
C ALA A 317 16.52 0.67 -10.26
N GLN A 318 17.60 0.58 -9.47
CA GLN A 318 18.93 0.32 -10.00
C GLN A 318 19.07 -1.12 -10.54
N ASP A 319 18.60 -2.12 -9.78
CA ASP A 319 18.65 -3.53 -10.18
C ASP A 319 17.81 -3.79 -11.43
N LEU A 320 16.61 -3.21 -11.46
CA LEU A 320 15.70 -3.27 -12.59
C LEU A 320 16.36 -2.66 -13.84
N ARG A 321 17.00 -1.50 -13.70
CA ARG A 321 17.74 -0.85 -14.79
C ARG A 321 18.87 -1.72 -15.31
N THR A 322 19.66 -2.35 -14.44
CA THR A 322 20.74 -3.25 -14.87
C THR A 322 20.20 -4.45 -15.65
N ARG A 323 19.06 -5.02 -15.25
CA ARG A 323 18.42 -6.13 -15.98
C ARG A 323 17.84 -5.70 -17.32
N VAL A 324 17.15 -4.57 -17.37
CA VAL A 324 16.61 -3.99 -18.62
C VAL A 324 17.71 -3.70 -19.63
N LEU A 325 18.84 -3.15 -19.18
CA LEU A 325 20.00 -2.89 -20.04
C LEU A 325 20.67 -4.19 -20.53
N ALA A 326 20.83 -5.18 -19.66
CA ALA A 326 21.44 -6.47 -20.02
C ALA A 326 20.61 -7.23 -21.08
N GLU A 327 19.28 -7.15 -21.03
CA GLU A 327 18.41 -7.74 -22.05
C GLU A 327 18.47 -7.01 -23.39
N SER A 328 18.64 -5.68 -23.36
CA SER A 328 18.69 -4.83 -24.57
C SER A 328 19.92 -5.09 -25.46
N GLU A 329 21.03 -5.60 -24.91
CA GLU A 329 22.27 -5.84 -25.66
C GLU A 329 22.26 -7.15 -26.48
N GLY A 330 21.29 -8.05 -26.26
CA GLY A 330 21.33 -9.43 -26.80
C GLY A 330 20.34 -9.77 -27.93
N ALA A 331 19.14 -9.19 -27.93
CA ALA A 331 18.08 -9.36 -28.93
C ALA A 331 16.90 -8.44 -28.53
N ALA A 332 15.95 -8.17 -29.44
CA ALA A 332 14.77 -7.37 -29.12
C ALA A 332 14.09 -7.90 -27.82
N PRO A 333 14.01 -7.09 -26.76
CA PRO A 333 13.51 -7.53 -25.46
C PRO A 333 12.02 -7.87 -25.58
N ARG A 334 11.72 -9.15 -25.56
CA ARG A 334 10.36 -9.65 -25.44
C ARG A 334 10.12 -9.87 -23.96
N GLY A 335 9.52 -8.88 -23.30
CA GLY A 335 9.04 -8.89 -21.91
C GLY A 335 9.63 -9.95 -20.96
N GLY A 336 10.45 -9.52 -20.00
CA GLY A 336 11.06 -10.39 -19.00
C GLY A 336 10.21 -10.53 -17.73
N ARG A 337 10.09 -11.75 -17.21
CA ARG A 337 9.60 -12.03 -15.86
C ARG A 337 10.78 -12.34 -14.96
N PHE A 338 10.86 -11.70 -13.80
CA PHE A 338 11.97 -11.92 -12.90
C PHE A 338 11.63 -11.68 -11.44
N THR A 339 12.40 -12.32 -10.58
CA THR A 339 12.41 -12.05 -9.15
C THR A 339 13.51 -11.05 -8.84
N LEU A 340 13.16 -9.99 -8.11
CA LEU A 340 14.08 -9.05 -7.50
C LEU A 340 14.11 -9.30 -6.00
N GLU A 341 15.27 -9.17 -5.38
CA GLU A 341 15.42 -9.21 -3.93
C GLU A 341 16.00 -7.88 -3.49
N SER A 342 15.31 -7.15 -2.63
CA SER A 342 15.79 -5.87 -2.11
C SER A 342 15.40 -5.67 -0.66
N ALA A 343 16.40 -5.32 0.17
CA ALA A 343 16.30 -5.24 1.63
C ALA A 343 15.60 -6.44 2.29
N GLY A 344 15.86 -7.66 1.79
CA GLY A 344 15.29 -8.90 2.31
C GLY A 344 13.84 -9.17 1.90
N GLN A 345 13.27 -8.37 1.00
CA GLN A 345 11.97 -8.58 0.40
C GLN A 345 12.13 -9.11 -1.03
N MET A 346 11.33 -10.10 -1.40
CA MET A 346 11.26 -10.61 -2.77
C MET A 346 10.09 -9.96 -3.52
N TYR A 347 10.38 -9.47 -4.72
CA TYR A 347 9.40 -8.87 -5.63
C TYR A 347 9.33 -9.70 -6.90
N LEU A 348 8.13 -10.14 -7.29
CA LEU A 348 7.91 -10.78 -8.57
C LEU A 348 7.44 -9.71 -9.57
N VAL A 349 8.25 -9.50 -10.60
CA VAL A 349 8.06 -8.42 -11.56
C VAL A 349 7.92 -9.00 -12.96
N SER A 350 7.02 -8.42 -13.75
CA SER A 350 6.95 -8.64 -15.19
C SER A 350 7.06 -7.31 -15.93
N LEU A 351 7.90 -7.25 -16.96
CA LEU A 351 8.09 -6.06 -17.81
C LEU A 351 7.48 -6.25 -19.18
N PHE A 352 6.94 -5.15 -19.71
CA PHE A 352 6.37 -5.05 -21.05
C PHE A 352 7.10 -3.97 -21.81
N ASP A 353 7.88 -4.39 -22.80
CA ASP A 353 8.41 -3.44 -23.77
C ASP A 353 7.29 -3.02 -24.72
N ARG A 354 7.13 -1.71 -24.90
CA ARG A 354 6.18 -1.16 -25.85
C ARG A 354 6.99 -0.62 -27.01
N GLU A 355 6.78 -1.15 -28.21
CA GLU A 355 7.43 -0.66 -29.45
C GLU A 355 7.07 0.79 -29.82
N ARG A 356 6.32 1.53 -28.98
CA ARG A 356 6.02 2.94 -29.19
C ARG A 356 7.15 3.77 -28.64
N GLY A 357 7.59 4.77 -29.39
CA GLY A 357 8.70 5.68 -29.08
C GLY A 357 8.53 6.59 -27.84
N ASP A 358 7.89 6.08 -26.79
CA ASP A 358 8.01 6.58 -25.44
C ASP A 358 9.23 5.94 -24.78
N ALA A 359 10.03 6.72 -24.06
CA ALA A 359 11.37 6.31 -23.64
C ALA A 359 11.39 5.39 -22.40
N GLY A 360 10.28 4.73 -22.06
CA GLY A 360 10.13 3.97 -20.83
C GLY A 360 9.37 2.65 -20.98
N THR A 361 9.38 1.87 -19.91
CA THR A 361 8.90 0.49 -19.89
C THR A 361 7.84 0.33 -18.80
N TRP A 362 6.70 -0.26 -19.15
CA TRP A 362 5.65 -0.59 -18.18
C TRP A 362 5.95 -1.93 -17.52
N GLY A 363 5.51 -2.09 -16.28
CA GLY A 363 5.65 -3.35 -15.57
C GLY A 363 4.54 -3.61 -14.57
N LEU A 364 4.42 -4.88 -14.19
CA LEU A 364 3.54 -5.39 -13.17
C LEU A 364 4.38 -5.84 -11.98
N LEU A 365 4.00 -5.39 -10.79
CA LEU A 365 4.39 -5.99 -9.54
C LEU A 365 3.29 -7.00 -9.14
N LEU A 366 3.67 -8.26 -8.98
CA LEU A 366 2.73 -9.35 -8.73
C LEU A 366 2.67 -9.66 -7.23
N ASP A 367 1.47 -9.94 -6.72
CA ASP A 367 1.28 -10.30 -5.31
C ASP A 367 1.71 -11.76 -5.05
N ALA A 368 2.86 -11.92 -4.39
CA ALA A 368 3.36 -13.22 -4.00
C ALA A 368 2.43 -13.95 -3.00
N GLY A 369 1.62 -13.23 -2.22
CA GLY A 369 0.69 -13.80 -1.25
C GLY A 369 -0.49 -14.54 -1.91
N VAL A 370 -0.85 -14.17 -3.14
CA VAL A 370 -1.87 -14.88 -3.93
C VAL A 370 -1.31 -16.18 -4.53
N LEU A 371 0.02 -16.30 -4.64
CA LEU A 371 0.71 -17.45 -5.22
C LEU A 371 1.10 -18.51 -4.18
N SER A 372 1.09 -18.18 -2.89
CA SER A 372 1.39 -19.07 -1.75
C SER A 372 0.14 -19.68 -1.16
#